data_AF-A0A2S2C1X1-F1
#
_entry.id   AF-A0A2S2C1X1-F1
#
_cell.length_a   1.000
_cell.length_b   1.000
_cell.length_c   1.000
_cell.angle_alpha   90.00
_cell.angle_beta   90.00
_cell.angle_gamma   90.00
#
_symmetry.space_group_name_H-M   'P 1'
#
loop_
_entity.id
_entity.type
_entity.pdbx_description
1 polymer ?
#
loop_
_entity_poly.entity_id
_entity_poly.type
_entity_poly.pdbx_seq_one_letter_code
_entity_poly.pdbx_strand_id
1 'polypeptide(L)'
;MINYTDTEFHPRDLTDRTWTETTVLIISVPEAGIFGNAYVLARPNLGVTLSSVILGQGFCRQPYEVDFTDPQMHLPCPESFSNYSLDNGLTVSSDGPRNYRMQYKNALGAASFDLTFEGLHDPFDPHDPDQNPLFERDLTTSDDSRKGDEWENGHFEVKGRIRGELELRGKSYQVESYEGMDHSWGPRTEIGTRSVSWVSINFGEDFAMHMAVPMRIERGQVFYDKIRFGYVVDHGEVHGLIDGTIQAERVDMLAFSNHVTATDVRGKKYEFFGSAIAGHPWYTFNPSHVCYQSLFRYERGSAVGYGEMGDIFGLDYLAERMSRHGRLK
;
A
#
# COMPACT_ATOMS: atom_id res chain seq x y z
N MET A 1 18.52 5.76 -6.86
CA MET A 1 17.81 6.68 -7.78
C MET A 1 17.02 5.90 -8.80
N ILE A 2 15.71 6.15 -8.80
CA ILE A 2 14.72 5.53 -9.67
C ILE A 2 14.80 6.08 -11.08
N ASN A 3 14.76 5.19 -12.07
CA ASN A 3 14.80 5.50 -13.48
C ASN A 3 13.42 5.29 -14.11
N TYR A 4 13.26 5.83 -15.32
CA TYR A 4 12.05 5.64 -16.11
C TYR A 4 11.72 4.15 -16.35
N THR A 5 12.75 3.32 -16.55
CA THR A 5 12.62 1.88 -16.81
C THR A 5 12.28 1.06 -15.58
N ASP A 6 12.27 1.63 -14.38
CA ASP A 6 11.98 0.89 -13.14
C ASP A 6 10.48 0.57 -12.99
N THR A 7 9.69 0.82 -14.03
CA THR A 7 8.32 0.31 -14.19
C THR A 7 8.26 -1.02 -14.95
N GLU A 8 9.38 -1.47 -15.51
CA GLU A 8 9.52 -2.77 -16.18
C GLU A 8 10.07 -3.84 -15.24
N PHE A 9 9.99 -5.09 -15.70
CA PHE A 9 10.65 -6.20 -15.01
C PHE A 9 12.15 -5.95 -14.84
N HIS A 10 12.62 -6.10 -13.62
CA HIS A 10 14.00 -5.84 -13.25
C HIS A 10 14.91 -7.02 -13.59
N PRO A 11 16.21 -6.76 -13.84
CA PRO A 11 17.23 -7.81 -13.88
C PRO A 11 17.23 -8.61 -12.58
N ARG A 12 17.31 -9.94 -12.72
CA ARG A 12 17.15 -10.88 -11.59
C ARG A 12 17.95 -12.16 -11.80
N ASP A 13 18.22 -12.87 -10.70
CA ASP A 13 18.71 -14.24 -10.75
C ASP A 13 17.58 -15.16 -11.24
N LEU A 14 17.76 -15.81 -12.40
CA LEU A 14 16.76 -16.69 -12.99
C LEU A 14 16.56 -18.00 -12.20
N THR A 15 17.48 -18.34 -11.31
CA THR A 15 17.37 -19.51 -10.43
C THR A 15 16.58 -19.22 -9.16
N ASP A 16 16.42 -17.94 -8.80
CA ASP A 16 15.62 -17.53 -7.66
C ASP A 16 14.13 -17.63 -7.98
N ARG A 17 13.51 -18.68 -7.46
CA ARG A 17 12.07 -18.94 -7.62
C ARG A 17 11.20 -18.00 -6.78
N THR A 18 11.80 -17.21 -5.89
CA THR A 18 11.12 -16.28 -4.99
C THR A 18 11.13 -14.84 -5.47
N TRP A 19 11.81 -14.53 -6.59
CA TRP A 19 11.78 -13.19 -7.18
C TRP A 19 10.36 -12.74 -7.47
N THR A 20 10.04 -11.52 -7.03
CA THR A 20 8.70 -10.95 -7.07
C THR A 20 8.76 -9.48 -7.43
N GLU A 21 7.81 -9.04 -8.26
CA GLU A 21 7.60 -7.63 -8.61
C GLU A 21 6.14 -7.25 -8.42
N THR A 22 5.88 -6.07 -7.86
CA THR A 22 4.52 -5.68 -7.46
C THR A 22 4.15 -4.28 -7.85
N THR A 23 2.87 -4.05 -8.14
CA THR A 23 2.30 -2.72 -8.36
C THR A 23 0.98 -2.63 -7.61
N VAL A 24 0.74 -1.51 -6.93
CA VAL A 24 -0.52 -1.24 -6.23
C VAL A 24 -1.11 0.12 -6.65
N LEU A 25 -2.41 0.14 -6.89
CA LEU A 25 -3.20 1.37 -6.97
C LEU A 25 -4.25 1.37 -5.87
N ILE A 26 -4.17 2.38 -5.00
CA ILE A 26 -5.22 2.66 -4.03
C ILE A 26 -6.40 3.34 -4.74
N ILE A 27 -7.61 2.86 -4.51
CA ILE A 27 -8.84 3.42 -5.09
C ILE A 27 -9.70 3.97 -3.96
N SER A 28 -10.03 5.26 -4.02
CA SER A 28 -10.95 5.87 -3.06
C SER A 28 -11.91 6.87 -3.69
N VAL A 29 -13.14 6.87 -3.19
CA VAL A 29 -14.18 7.87 -3.44
C VAL A 29 -14.71 8.31 -2.07
N PRO A 30 -14.01 9.24 -1.40
CA PRO A 30 -14.27 9.56 0.01
C PRO A 30 -15.71 10.03 0.29
N GLU A 31 -16.32 10.79 -0.60
CA GLU A 31 -17.69 11.29 -0.52
C GLU A 31 -18.75 10.18 -0.58
N ALA A 32 -18.41 9.05 -1.21
CA ALA A 32 -19.23 7.84 -1.22
C ALA A 32 -18.85 6.85 -0.11
N GLY A 33 -17.75 7.11 0.62
CA GLY A 33 -17.17 6.17 1.57
C GLY A 33 -16.67 4.89 0.92
N ILE A 34 -16.21 4.94 -0.34
CA ILE A 34 -15.66 3.78 -1.05
C ILE A 34 -14.15 3.77 -0.95
N PHE A 35 -13.59 2.60 -0.67
CA PHE A 35 -12.17 2.37 -0.54
C PHE A 35 -11.80 0.96 -1.00
N GLY A 36 -10.65 0.83 -1.66
CA GLY A 36 -10.17 -0.44 -2.16
C GLY A 36 -8.82 -0.33 -2.83
N ASN A 37 -8.42 -1.43 -3.46
CA ASN A 37 -7.10 -1.58 -4.04
C ASN A 37 -7.15 -2.44 -5.30
N ALA A 38 -6.31 -2.11 -6.28
CA ALA A 38 -5.94 -2.98 -7.40
C ALA A 38 -4.46 -3.32 -7.27
N TYR A 39 -4.14 -4.61 -7.20
CA TYR A 39 -2.80 -5.10 -6.91
C TYR A 39 -2.38 -6.19 -7.87
N VAL A 40 -1.11 -6.15 -8.26
CA VAL A 40 -0.45 -7.17 -9.05
C VAL A 40 0.81 -7.61 -8.35
N LEU A 41 1.00 -8.93 -8.27
CA LEU A 41 2.23 -9.56 -7.82
C LEU A 41 2.67 -10.59 -8.86
N ALA A 42 3.75 -10.29 -9.56
CA ALA A 42 4.32 -11.14 -10.60
C ALA A 42 5.54 -11.90 -10.07
N ARG A 43 5.60 -13.20 -10.35
CA ARG A 43 6.78 -14.05 -10.14
C ARG A 43 7.30 -14.48 -11.52
N PRO A 44 8.07 -13.64 -12.22
CA PRO A 44 8.39 -13.86 -13.62
C PRO A 44 9.27 -15.10 -13.85
N ASN A 45 10.10 -15.51 -12.89
CA ASN A 45 10.86 -16.77 -12.97
C ASN A 45 9.98 -18.02 -12.89
N LEU A 46 8.76 -17.89 -12.37
CA LEU A 46 7.76 -18.97 -12.32
C LEU A 46 6.73 -18.87 -13.43
N GLY A 47 6.67 -17.75 -14.16
CA GLY A 47 5.67 -17.50 -15.19
C GLY A 47 4.24 -17.31 -14.64
N VAL A 48 4.10 -16.94 -13.36
CA VAL A 48 2.78 -16.73 -12.71
C VAL A 48 2.62 -15.31 -12.18
N THR A 49 1.39 -14.85 -12.09
CA THR A 49 0.99 -13.56 -11.52
C THR A 49 -0.29 -13.71 -10.71
N LEU A 50 -0.30 -13.06 -9.56
CA LEU A 50 -1.47 -12.81 -8.74
C LEU A 50 -2.02 -11.42 -9.11
N SER A 51 -3.33 -11.34 -9.30
CA SER A 51 -4.05 -10.07 -9.39
C SER A 51 -5.19 -10.05 -8.38
N SER A 52 -5.26 -8.98 -7.60
CA SER A 52 -6.26 -8.81 -6.55
C SER A 52 -6.91 -7.45 -6.69
N VAL A 53 -8.21 -7.45 -6.99
CA VAL A 53 -9.04 -6.25 -6.96
C VAL A 53 -10.02 -6.37 -5.80
N ILE A 54 -10.07 -5.37 -4.94
CA ILE A 54 -10.98 -5.33 -3.79
C ILE A 54 -11.59 -3.94 -3.67
N LEU A 55 -12.90 -3.86 -3.40
CA LEU A 55 -13.63 -2.61 -3.19
C LEU A 55 -14.67 -2.82 -2.09
N GLY A 56 -14.75 -1.88 -1.15
CA GLY A 56 -15.74 -1.87 -0.09
C GLY A 56 -16.23 -0.46 0.22
N GLN A 57 -17.51 -0.35 0.56
CA GLN A 57 -18.17 0.87 1.00
C GLN A 57 -18.40 0.84 2.52
N GLY A 58 -18.01 1.91 3.21
CA GLY A 58 -18.10 2.00 4.66
C GLY A 58 -17.21 0.96 5.35
N PHE A 59 -17.69 0.38 6.44
CA PHE A 59 -16.91 -0.53 7.27
C PHE A 59 -17.36 -1.98 7.09
N CYS A 60 -16.44 -2.83 6.63
CA CYS A 60 -16.59 -4.27 6.55
C CYS A 60 -15.65 -4.90 7.59
N ARG A 61 -16.20 -5.53 8.62
CA ARG A 61 -15.41 -6.22 9.65
C ARG A 61 -15.02 -7.63 9.21
N GLN A 62 -15.74 -8.19 8.24
CA GLN A 62 -15.56 -9.54 7.74
C GLN A 62 -15.45 -9.57 6.21
N PRO A 63 -14.72 -10.55 5.63
CA PRO A 63 -14.55 -10.64 4.18
C PRO A 63 -15.86 -10.71 3.38
N TYR A 64 -16.89 -11.35 3.92
CA TYR A 64 -18.17 -11.49 3.24
C TYR A 64 -19.01 -10.20 3.22
N GLU A 65 -18.61 -9.17 3.97
CA GLU A 65 -19.25 -7.85 3.99
C GLU A 65 -18.66 -6.92 2.92
N VAL A 66 -17.54 -7.30 2.29
CA VAL A 66 -16.87 -6.50 1.26
C VAL A 66 -17.66 -6.56 -0.05
N ASP A 67 -17.94 -5.40 -0.65
CA ASP A 67 -18.82 -5.29 -1.82
C ASP A 67 -18.30 -6.04 -3.05
N PHE A 68 -16.98 -6.09 -3.22
CA PHE A 68 -16.34 -6.77 -4.33
C PHE A 68 -14.93 -7.26 -3.99
N THR A 69 -14.64 -8.52 -4.36
CA THR A 69 -13.28 -9.08 -4.34
C THR A 69 -13.10 -10.02 -5.52
N ASP A 70 -11.98 -9.89 -6.23
CA ASP A 70 -11.55 -10.79 -7.31
C ASP A 70 -10.08 -11.18 -7.11
N PRO A 71 -9.82 -12.29 -6.39
CA PRO A 71 -8.48 -12.71 -6.02
C PRO A 71 -7.96 -13.84 -6.90
N GLN A 72 -7.34 -13.50 -8.03
CA GLN A 72 -6.87 -14.45 -9.05
C GLN A 72 -5.39 -14.75 -8.84
N MET A 73 -5.07 -15.97 -8.36
CA MET A 73 -3.74 -16.27 -7.80
C MET A 73 -2.70 -16.81 -8.81
N HIS A 74 -3.13 -17.33 -9.96
CA HIS A 74 -2.27 -18.09 -10.87
C HIS A 74 -2.48 -17.69 -12.34
N LEU A 75 -2.62 -16.39 -12.59
CA LEU A 75 -2.68 -15.86 -13.95
C LEU A 75 -1.31 -16.04 -14.62
N PRO A 76 -1.23 -16.16 -15.96
CA PRO A 76 0.04 -16.10 -16.66
C PRO A 76 0.78 -14.80 -16.36
N CYS A 77 2.09 -14.89 -16.10
CA CYS A 77 2.92 -13.69 -15.95
C CYS A 77 3.00 -12.94 -17.28
N PRO A 78 2.80 -11.61 -17.28
CA PRO A 78 2.98 -10.83 -18.50
C PRO A 78 4.44 -10.80 -18.93
N GLU A 79 4.68 -10.43 -20.20
CA GLU A 79 6.04 -10.26 -20.75
C GLU A 79 6.66 -8.91 -20.39
N SER A 80 5.82 -7.89 -20.16
CA SER A 80 6.17 -6.53 -19.73
C SER A 80 5.44 -6.20 -18.43
N PHE A 81 6.10 -5.47 -17.53
CA PHE A 81 5.48 -4.99 -16.29
C PHE A 81 5.02 -3.52 -16.37
N SER A 82 5.37 -2.82 -17.45
CA SER A 82 4.83 -1.47 -17.71
C SER A 82 3.58 -1.48 -18.58
N ASN A 83 3.33 -2.53 -19.38
CA ASN A 83 2.20 -2.59 -20.31
C ASN A 83 1.69 -4.03 -20.51
N TYR A 84 0.56 -4.37 -19.89
CA TYR A 84 0.01 -5.71 -19.93
C TYR A 84 -1.51 -5.76 -19.71
N SER A 85 -2.10 -6.88 -20.15
CA SER A 85 -3.47 -7.27 -19.83
C SER A 85 -3.46 -8.67 -19.23
N LEU A 86 -4.29 -8.87 -18.21
CA LEU A 86 -4.47 -10.13 -17.50
C LEU A 86 -5.85 -10.72 -17.79
N ASP A 87 -5.97 -12.05 -17.72
CA ASP A 87 -7.22 -12.77 -18.05
C ASP A 87 -8.40 -12.43 -17.11
N ASN A 88 -8.13 -11.84 -15.94
CA ASN A 88 -9.18 -11.37 -15.03
C ASN A 88 -9.79 -10.02 -15.46
N GLY A 89 -9.30 -9.43 -16.55
CA GLY A 89 -9.78 -8.18 -17.12
C GLY A 89 -9.02 -6.94 -16.66
N LEU A 90 -7.97 -7.07 -15.83
CA LEU A 90 -7.09 -5.96 -15.46
C LEU A 90 -6.11 -5.68 -16.61
N THR A 91 -5.98 -4.41 -16.98
CA THR A 91 -4.98 -3.89 -17.92
C THR A 91 -4.24 -2.75 -17.24
N VAL A 92 -2.92 -2.75 -17.34
CA VAL A 92 -2.04 -1.72 -16.78
C VAL A 92 -1.15 -1.21 -17.90
N SER A 93 -1.04 0.11 -18.01
CA SER A 93 -0.07 0.77 -18.88
C SER A 93 0.60 1.92 -18.13
N SER A 94 1.92 2.05 -18.27
CA SER A 94 2.71 3.07 -17.62
C SER A 94 3.69 3.73 -18.60
N ASP A 95 3.88 5.04 -18.43
CA ASP A 95 4.86 5.87 -19.14
C ASP A 95 5.86 6.40 -18.10
N GLY A 96 6.51 5.45 -17.40
CA GLY A 96 7.42 5.69 -16.30
C GLY A 96 6.74 5.81 -14.92
N PRO A 97 7.54 5.95 -13.85
CA PRO A 97 7.10 5.70 -12.48
C PRO A 97 6.09 6.73 -11.93
N ARG A 98 5.75 7.76 -12.71
CA ARG A 98 4.78 8.79 -12.34
C ARG A 98 3.43 8.67 -13.06
N ASN A 99 3.34 7.86 -14.11
CA ASN A 99 2.15 7.84 -14.96
C ASN A 99 1.66 6.41 -15.12
N TYR A 100 0.44 6.16 -14.66
CA TYR A 100 -0.22 4.86 -14.84
C TYR A 100 -1.63 5.07 -15.35
N ARG A 101 -2.10 4.12 -16.15
CA ARG A 101 -3.51 3.89 -16.40
C ARG A 101 -3.82 2.44 -16.07
N MET A 102 -4.84 2.24 -15.26
CA MET A 102 -5.35 0.92 -14.90
C MET A 102 -6.81 0.82 -15.32
N GLN A 103 -7.11 -0.18 -16.13
CA GLN A 103 -8.45 -0.49 -16.59
C GLN A 103 -8.83 -1.88 -16.09
N TYR A 104 -10.06 -2.04 -15.62
CA TYR A 104 -10.53 -3.31 -15.11
C TYR A 104 -11.97 -3.56 -15.52
N LYS A 105 -12.28 -4.78 -15.94
CA LYS A 105 -13.65 -5.24 -16.16
C LYS A 105 -13.82 -6.65 -15.63
N ASN A 106 -14.54 -6.78 -14.53
CA ASN A 106 -14.86 -8.08 -13.96
C ASN A 106 -15.70 -8.92 -14.92
N ALA A 107 -15.36 -10.21 -15.06
CA ALA A 107 -16.06 -11.14 -15.93
C ALA A 107 -17.56 -11.33 -15.59
N LEU A 108 -17.95 -11.12 -14.34
CA LEU A 108 -19.34 -11.21 -13.87
C LEU A 108 -20.06 -9.85 -13.87
N GLY A 109 -19.41 -8.78 -14.30
CA GLY A 109 -19.97 -7.43 -14.35
C GLY A 109 -20.23 -6.81 -12.97
N ALA A 110 -19.59 -7.30 -11.92
CA ALA A 110 -19.80 -6.79 -10.56
C ALA A 110 -19.04 -5.49 -10.26
N ALA A 111 -17.93 -5.26 -10.97
CA ALA A 111 -17.14 -4.03 -10.89
C ALA A 111 -16.36 -3.78 -12.19
N SER A 112 -16.10 -2.52 -12.49
CA SER A 112 -15.17 -2.08 -13.54
C SER A 112 -14.62 -0.71 -13.22
N PHE A 113 -13.42 -0.38 -13.69
CA PHE A 113 -12.88 0.97 -13.59
C PHE A 113 -11.96 1.31 -14.76
N ASP A 114 -11.76 2.60 -15.01
CA ASP A 114 -10.73 3.15 -15.88
C ASP A 114 -10.13 4.36 -15.16
N LEU A 115 -8.94 4.19 -14.59
CA LEU A 115 -8.31 5.14 -13.69
C LEU A 115 -6.93 5.51 -14.20
N THR A 116 -6.60 6.80 -14.12
CA THR A 116 -5.27 7.33 -14.37
C THR A 116 -4.66 7.82 -13.07
N PHE A 117 -3.38 7.51 -12.84
CA PHE A 117 -2.55 8.07 -11.79
C PHE A 117 -1.51 9.01 -12.40
N GLU A 118 -1.41 10.21 -11.85
CA GLU A 118 -0.45 11.26 -12.22
C GLU A 118 0.36 11.68 -10.99
N GLY A 119 1.65 11.34 -10.98
CA GLY A 119 2.58 11.62 -9.88
C GLY A 119 2.93 13.10 -9.78
N LEU A 120 3.01 13.61 -8.55
CA LEU A 120 3.21 15.03 -8.22
C LEU A 120 4.65 15.38 -7.82
N HIS A 121 5.54 14.40 -7.80
CA HIS A 121 6.96 14.57 -7.46
C HIS A 121 7.79 13.44 -8.09
N ASP A 122 9.12 13.58 -8.07
CA ASP A 122 10.02 12.49 -8.45
C ASP A 122 9.91 11.32 -7.47
N PRO A 123 9.94 10.05 -7.93
CA PRO A 123 9.75 8.90 -7.05
C PRO A 123 10.74 8.85 -5.90
N PHE A 124 10.21 8.61 -4.70
CA PHE A 124 11.01 8.44 -3.50
C PHE A 124 11.61 7.03 -3.46
N ASP A 125 12.93 6.95 -3.33
CA ASP A 125 13.69 5.71 -3.21
C ASP A 125 14.10 5.49 -1.74
N PRO A 126 13.50 4.54 -1.00
CA PRO A 126 13.90 4.27 0.38
C PRO A 126 15.32 3.68 0.50
N HIS A 127 15.95 3.25 -0.59
CA HIS A 127 17.33 2.74 -0.59
C HIS A 127 18.36 3.80 -1.00
N ASP A 128 17.91 5.00 -1.35
CA ASP A 128 18.79 6.12 -1.67
C ASP A 128 19.12 6.91 -0.38
N PRO A 129 20.36 6.89 0.13
CA PRO A 129 20.72 7.57 1.37
C PRO A 129 20.57 9.11 1.29
N ASP A 130 20.55 9.69 0.08
CA ASP A 130 20.32 11.12 -0.11
C ASP A 130 18.83 11.48 0.06
N GLN A 131 17.93 10.51 -0.13
CA GLN A 131 16.48 10.69 0.03
C GLN A 131 15.98 10.17 1.38
N ASN A 132 16.46 9.01 1.81
CA ASN A 132 16.09 8.35 3.05
C ASN A 132 17.15 8.58 4.16
N PRO A 133 16.97 9.60 5.02
CA PRO A 133 17.91 9.88 6.11
C PRO A 133 17.96 8.77 7.18
N LEU A 134 17.06 7.79 7.12
CA LEU A 134 16.98 6.67 8.06
C LEU A 134 17.58 5.38 7.49
N PHE A 135 18.11 5.41 6.27
CA PHE A 135 18.62 4.22 5.59
C PHE A 135 19.72 3.49 6.39
N GLU A 136 20.73 4.19 6.91
CA GLU A 136 21.78 3.57 7.72
C GLU A 136 21.22 2.88 8.98
N ARG A 137 20.23 3.48 9.64
CA ARG A 137 19.55 2.87 10.79
C ARG A 137 18.72 1.66 10.39
N ASP A 138 18.14 1.67 9.19
CA ASP A 138 17.39 0.54 8.68
C ASP A 138 18.29 -0.68 8.48
N LEU A 139 19.51 -0.48 7.95
CA LEU A 139 20.51 -1.54 7.77
C LEU A 139 20.92 -2.21 9.08
N THR A 140 21.00 -1.46 10.20
CA THR A 140 21.40 -2.00 11.51
C THR A 140 20.32 -2.84 12.19
N THR A 141 19.10 -2.86 11.64
CA THR A 141 17.97 -3.63 12.16
C THR A 141 17.45 -4.63 11.11
N SER A 142 18.34 -5.08 10.22
CA SER A 142 18.04 -6.02 9.13
C SER A 142 17.63 -7.43 9.61
N ASP A 143 17.90 -7.78 10.85
CA ASP A 143 17.47 -9.03 11.47
C ASP A 143 16.01 -9.01 11.97
N ASP A 144 15.34 -7.86 11.93
CA ASP A 144 13.93 -7.74 12.31
C ASP A 144 13.00 -8.30 11.22
N SER A 145 12.69 -9.60 11.34
CA SER A 145 11.77 -10.35 10.46
C SER A 145 10.39 -9.71 10.23
N ARG A 146 9.99 -8.72 11.04
CA ARG A 146 8.73 -7.99 10.86
C ARG A 146 8.76 -7.06 9.66
N LYS A 147 9.94 -6.59 9.24
CA LYS A 147 10.09 -5.64 8.13
C LYS A 147 9.62 -6.20 6.80
N GLY A 148 9.78 -7.51 6.61
CA GLY A 148 9.48 -8.22 5.37
C GLY A 148 10.48 -7.95 4.24
N ASP A 149 10.57 -8.90 3.31
CA ASP A 149 11.51 -8.89 2.18
C ASP A 149 11.14 -7.82 1.12
N GLU A 150 9.91 -7.30 1.16
CA GLU A 150 9.31 -6.44 0.13
C GLU A 150 10.02 -5.11 -0.11
N TRP A 151 10.80 -4.65 0.86
CA TRP A 151 11.57 -3.40 0.80
C TRP A 151 13.06 -3.64 1.08
N GLU A 152 13.58 -4.83 0.79
CA GLU A 152 15.00 -5.14 1.01
C GLU A 152 15.86 -4.95 -0.24
N ASN A 153 15.24 -4.89 -1.41
CA ASN A 153 15.94 -4.80 -2.69
C ASN A 153 15.67 -3.46 -3.35
N GLY A 154 14.62 -3.36 -4.15
CA GLY A 154 14.25 -2.09 -4.75
C GLY A 154 12.78 -1.79 -4.57
N HIS A 155 12.51 -0.51 -4.35
CA HIS A 155 11.18 0.01 -4.07
C HIS A 155 11.14 1.47 -4.47
N PHE A 156 10.00 1.94 -4.93
CA PHE A 156 9.73 3.37 -4.95
C PHE A 156 8.31 3.68 -4.52
N GLU A 157 8.14 4.91 -4.06
CA GLU A 157 6.85 5.48 -3.67
C GLU A 157 6.63 6.79 -4.41
N VAL A 158 5.44 6.97 -4.98
CA VAL A 158 5.02 8.23 -5.61
C VAL A 158 3.65 8.63 -5.09
N LYS A 159 3.48 9.89 -4.69
CA LYS A 159 2.18 10.49 -4.41
C LYS A 159 1.65 11.18 -5.65
N GLY A 160 0.38 10.99 -5.92
CA GLY A 160 -0.23 11.44 -7.15
C GLY A 160 -1.73 11.63 -7.06
N ARG A 161 -2.27 12.18 -8.13
CA ARG A 161 -3.70 12.36 -8.34
C ARG A 161 -4.26 11.18 -9.11
N ILE A 162 -5.40 10.66 -8.67
CA ILE A 162 -6.12 9.56 -9.30
C ILE A 162 -7.42 10.10 -9.86
N ARG A 163 -7.66 9.88 -11.15
CA ARG A 163 -8.87 10.33 -11.85
C ARG A 163 -9.45 9.25 -12.73
N GLY A 164 -10.77 9.23 -12.86
CA GLY A 164 -11.47 8.36 -13.80
C GLY A 164 -12.83 7.92 -13.30
N GLU A 165 -13.28 6.76 -13.74
CA GLU A 165 -14.62 6.24 -13.43
C GLU A 165 -14.55 4.86 -12.79
N LEU A 166 -15.40 4.65 -11.78
CA LEU A 166 -15.61 3.37 -11.11
C LEU A 166 -17.08 2.98 -11.26
N GLU A 167 -17.35 1.76 -11.71
CA GLU A 167 -18.64 1.11 -11.55
C GLU A 167 -18.52 0.01 -10.49
N LEU A 168 -19.40 0.03 -9.50
CA LEU A 168 -19.49 -0.99 -8.45
C LEU A 168 -20.95 -1.38 -8.25
N ARG A 169 -21.26 -2.66 -8.48
CA ARG A 169 -22.62 -3.23 -8.34
C ARG A 169 -23.69 -2.43 -9.11
N GLY A 170 -23.35 -2.02 -10.34
CA GLY A 170 -24.26 -1.28 -11.23
C GLY A 170 -24.44 0.20 -10.89
N LYS A 171 -23.62 0.76 -9.98
CA LYS A 171 -23.58 2.20 -9.68
C LYS A 171 -22.26 2.79 -10.14
N SER A 172 -22.33 3.94 -10.80
CA SER A 172 -21.16 4.69 -11.28
C SER A 172 -20.75 5.78 -10.29
N TYR A 173 -19.45 5.95 -10.14
CA TYR A 173 -18.80 6.95 -9.29
C TYR A 173 -17.69 7.63 -10.09
N GLN A 174 -17.57 8.94 -9.94
CA GLN A 174 -16.39 9.66 -10.41
C GLN A 174 -15.30 9.48 -9.35
N VAL A 175 -14.10 9.12 -9.79
CA VAL A 175 -12.93 9.03 -8.93
C VAL A 175 -12.13 10.30 -9.10
N GLU A 176 -11.95 11.02 -8.00
CA GLU A 176 -11.04 12.16 -7.91
C GLU A 176 -10.42 12.20 -6.52
N SER A 177 -9.27 11.57 -6.39
CA SER A 177 -8.59 11.41 -5.10
C SER A 177 -7.09 11.56 -5.25
N TYR A 178 -6.39 11.54 -4.12
CA TYR A 178 -4.93 11.65 -4.07
C TYR A 178 -4.42 10.47 -3.26
N GLU A 179 -3.52 9.69 -3.84
CA GLU A 179 -2.89 8.60 -3.11
C GLU A 179 -1.50 8.21 -3.60
N GLY A 180 -0.94 7.14 -3.03
CA GLY A 180 0.31 6.50 -3.44
C GLY A 180 0.16 5.57 -4.65
N MET A 181 1.24 5.49 -5.42
CA MET A 181 1.58 4.37 -6.28
C MET A 181 2.90 3.81 -5.78
N ASP A 182 2.95 2.51 -5.55
CA ASP A 182 4.18 1.82 -5.19
C ASP A 182 4.58 0.80 -6.25
N HIS A 183 5.88 0.57 -6.32
CA HIS A 183 6.45 -0.55 -7.04
C HIS A 183 7.63 -1.09 -6.24
N SER A 184 7.71 -2.41 -6.09
CA SER A 184 8.84 -3.08 -5.45
C SER A 184 9.23 -4.34 -6.18
N TRP A 185 10.51 -4.67 -6.12
CA TRP A 185 11.10 -5.84 -6.74
C TRP A 185 12.14 -6.47 -5.83
N GLY A 186 12.20 -7.79 -5.83
CA GLY A 186 13.19 -8.57 -5.08
C GLY A 186 12.71 -9.97 -4.71
N PRO A 187 13.59 -10.80 -4.13
CA PRO A 187 13.20 -12.07 -3.51
C PRO A 187 12.14 -11.84 -2.43
N ARG A 188 11.08 -12.65 -2.41
CA ARG A 188 10.04 -12.64 -1.37
C ARG A 188 9.67 -14.05 -0.96
N THR A 189 9.97 -14.38 0.29
CA THR A 189 9.54 -15.64 0.90
C THR A 189 8.01 -15.66 1.05
N GLU A 190 7.44 -16.86 1.17
CA GLU A 190 6.02 -17.03 1.51
C GLU A 190 5.81 -17.18 3.01
N ILE A 191 6.82 -16.83 3.82
CA ILE A 191 6.78 -16.92 5.28
C ILE A 191 6.10 -15.66 5.83
N GLY A 192 5.03 -15.84 6.60
CA GLY A 192 4.19 -14.74 7.08
C GLY A 192 4.69 -14.10 8.37
N THR A 193 5.92 -13.58 8.42
CA THR A 193 6.47 -12.93 9.63
C THR A 193 6.25 -11.42 9.70
N ARG A 194 5.84 -10.80 8.59
CA ARG A 194 5.72 -9.34 8.46
C ARG A 194 4.74 -8.73 9.46
N SER A 195 5.02 -7.52 9.88
CA SER A 195 4.15 -6.71 10.74
C SER A 195 4.52 -5.23 10.55
N VAL A 196 3.95 -4.59 9.51
CA VAL A 196 4.26 -3.21 9.11
C VAL A 196 2.99 -2.49 8.70
N SER A 197 2.85 -1.24 9.14
CA SER A 197 1.82 -0.32 8.69
C SER A 197 2.36 0.51 7.52
N TRP A 198 1.61 0.53 6.41
CA TRP A 198 1.80 1.48 5.32
C TRP A 198 0.79 2.62 5.53
N VAL A 199 1.30 3.84 5.71
CA VAL A 199 0.46 5.00 6.02
C VAL A 199 0.62 6.07 4.96
N SER A 200 -0.51 6.63 4.57
CA SER A 200 -0.60 7.75 3.65
C SER A 200 -1.54 8.83 4.18
N ILE A 201 -1.16 10.08 3.93
CA ILE A 201 -1.94 11.27 4.25
C ILE A 201 -1.78 12.26 3.11
N ASN A 202 -2.89 12.65 2.46
CA ASN A 202 -2.87 13.53 1.30
C ASN A 202 -3.83 14.71 1.48
N PHE A 203 -3.39 15.92 1.17
CA PHE A 203 -4.18 17.16 1.18
C PHE A 203 -4.08 17.84 -0.18
N GLY A 204 -4.76 17.26 -1.18
CA GLY A 204 -4.72 17.76 -2.55
C GLY A 204 -3.32 17.64 -3.17
N GLU A 205 -3.00 18.59 -4.06
CA GLU A 205 -1.70 18.65 -4.75
C GLU A 205 -0.59 19.23 -3.87
N ASP A 206 -0.94 20.00 -2.84
CA ASP A 206 0.02 20.82 -2.09
C ASP A 206 0.80 20.02 -1.05
N PHE A 207 0.23 18.92 -0.55
CA PHE A 207 0.85 18.19 0.54
C PHE A 207 0.49 16.71 0.56
N ALA A 208 1.50 15.87 0.74
CA ALA A 208 1.32 14.45 1.02
C ALA A 208 2.38 13.95 2.01
N MET A 209 2.11 12.82 2.65
CA MET A 209 3.04 12.15 3.54
C MET A 209 2.91 10.64 3.39
N HIS A 210 4.04 9.94 3.48
CA HIS A 210 4.10 8.49 3.56
C HIS A 210 4.97 8.06 4.74
N MET A 211 4.55 7.00 5.43
CA MET A 211 5.34 6.34 6.47
C MET A 211 5.20 4.82 6.34
N ALA A 212 6.32 4.10 6.46
CA ALA A 212 6.36 2.67 6.72
C ALA A 212 6.75 2.44 8.18
N VAL A 213 5.90 1.77 8.97
CA VAL A 213 6.07 1.68 10.42
C VAL A 213 5.97 0.24 10.90
N PRO A 214 7.06 -0.37 11.42
CA PRO A 214 6.99 -1.67 12.06
C PRO A 214 6.00 -1.66 13.21
N MET A 215 5.25 -2.74 13.33
CA MET A 215 4.26 -2.94 14.39
C MET A 215 4.64 -4.12 15.27
N ARG A 216 4.11 -4.15 16.49
CA ARG A 216 4.16 -5.31 17.37
C ARG A 216 2.80 -5.62 17.98
N ILE A 217 2.53 -6.89 18.24
CA ILE A 217 1.38 -7.31 19.05
C ILE A 217 1.85 -7.76 20.42
N GLU A 218 1.32 -7.13 21.47
CA GLU A 218 1.53 -7.54 22.86
C GLU A 218 0.18 -7.74 23.54
N ARG A 219 -0.01 -8.92 24.13
CA ARG A 219 -1.24 -9.28 24.85
C ARG A 219 -2.51 -9.04 24.00
N GLY A 220 -2.40 -9.29 22.71
CA GLY A 220 -3.48 -9.11 21.73
C GLY A 220 -3.77 -7.66 21.34
N GLN A 221 -2.94 -6.70 21.75
CA GLN A 221 -3.02 -5.29 21.37
C GLN A 221 -1.91 -4.95 20.38
N VAL A 222 -2.22 -4.16 19.36
CA VAL A 222 -1.25 -3.73 18.35
C VAL A 222 -0.63 -2.39 18.76
N PHE A 223 0.69 -2.31 18.67
CA PHE A 223 1.50 -1.11 18.91
C PHE A 223 2.34 -0.80 17.67
N TYR A 224 2.61 0.48 17.46
CA TYR A 224 3.49 0.96 16.39
C TYR A 224 4.83 1.36 16.99
N ASP A 225 5.92 0.90 16.37
CA ASP A 225 7.27 1.28 16.76
C ASP A 225 7.68 2.58 16.03
N LYS A 226 8.98 2.89 16.05
CA LYS A 226 9.52 4.02 15.28
C LYS A 226 9.46 3.72 13.79
N ILE A 227 9.21 4.76 12.99
CA ILE A 227 9.16 4.65 11.52
C ILE A 227 10.41 3.95 10.99
N ARG A 228 10.24 3.11 9.97
CA ARG A 228 11.36 2.52 9.22
C ARG A 228 11.93 3.58 8.27
N PHE A 229 11.07 4.13 7.43
CA PHE A 229 11.33 5.25 6.53
C PHE A 229 10.02 6.01 6.26
N GLY A 230 10.13 7.15 5.59
CA GLY A 230 9.00 7.93 5.11
C GLY A 230 9.45 9.26 4.54
N TYR A 231 8.51 9.99 3.96
CA TYR A 231 8.75 11.31 3.38
C TYR A 231 7.51 12.18 3.43
N VAL A 232 7.71 13.48 3.27
CA VAL A 232 6.68 14.48 3.02
C VAL A 232 6.90 15.07 1.64
N VAL A 233 5.81 15.31 0.92
CA VAL A 233 5.75 16.16 -0.26
C VAL A 233 5.17 17.49 0.18
N ASP A 234 5.88 18.58 -0.06
CA ASP A 234 5.48 19.94 0.28
C ASP A 234 5.58 20.79 -1.00
N HIS A 235 4.46 21.06 -1.64
CA HIS A 235 4.38 21.77 -2.93
C HIS A 235 5.30 21.17 -4.03
N GLY A 236 5.28 19.85 -4.14
CA GLY A 236 6.10 19.08 -5.11
C GLY A 236 7.53 18.79 -4.67
N GLU A 237 8.01 19.38 -3.57
CA GLU A 237 9.33 19.08 -3.01
C GLU A 237 9.27 17.91 -2.03
N VAL A 238 10.16 16.92 -2.21
CA VAL A 238 10.23 15.72 -1.37
C VAL A 238 11.25 15.92 -0.25
N HIS A 239 10.85 15.58 0.97
CA HIS A 239 11.71 15.63 2.16
C HIS A 239 11.58 14.36 2.98
N GLY A 240 12.68 13.64 3.17
CA GLY A 240 12.72 12.46 4.03
C GLY A 240 12.32 12.76 5.48
N LEU A 241 11.67 11.79 6.12
CA LEU A 241 11.33 11.84 7.54
C LEU A 241 12.48 11.31 8.39
N ILE A 242 12.76 11.97 9.51
CA ILE A 242 13.77 11.56 10.51
C ILE A 242 13.13 10.98 11.78
N ASP A 243 11.85 11.26 12.02
CA ASP A 243 11.09 10.67 13.11
C ASP A 243 9.59 10.63 12.78
N GLY A 244 8.87 9.72 13.43
CA GLY A 244 7.42 9.69 13.39
C GLY A 244 6.83 8.65 14.33
N THR A 245 5.55 8.85 14.66
CA THR A 245 4.80 8.00 15.60
C THR A 245 3.37 7.83 15.14
N ILE A 246 2.78 6.68 15.46
CA ILE A 246 1.36 6.41 15.26
C ILE A 246 0.76 5.89 16.57
N GLN A 247 -0.40 6.44 16.94
CA GLN A 247 -1.32 5.85 17.90
C GLN A 247 -2.64 5.60 17.18
N ALA A 248 -3.32 4.48 17.46
CA ALA A 248 -4.59 4.18 16.80
C ALA A 248 -5.54 3.46 17.75
N GLU A 249 -6.82 3.85 17.71
CA GLU A 249 -7.91 3.08 18.32
C GLU A 249 -8.51 2.15 17.29
N ARG A 250 -8.88 0.94 17.71
CA ARG A 250 -9.29 -0.15 16.82
C ARG A 250 -10.61 -0.77 17.21
N VAL A 251 -11.31 -1.29 16.21
CA VAL A 251 -12.35 -2.32 16.39
C VAL A 251 -11.81 -3.60 15.75
N ASP A 252 -11.64 -4.62 16.58
CA ASP A 252 -10.87 -5.82 16.23
C ASP A 252 -9.46 -5.44 15.74
N MET A 253 -9.12 -5.72 14.48
CA MET A 253 -7.82 -5.37 13.90
C MET A 253 -7.83 -4.08 13.07
N LEU A 254 -9.02 -3.56 12.73
CA LEU A 254 -9.17 -2.36 11.89
C LEU A 254 -9.00 -1.10 12.72
N ALA A 255 -8.16 -0.17 12.26
CA ALA A 255 -8.00 1.14 12.87
C ALA A 255 -9.16 2.07 12.51
N PHE A 256 -9.77 2.71 13.51
CA PHE A 256 -10.91 3.63 13.34
C PHE A 256 -10.56 5.09 13.64
N SER A 257 -9.55 5.32 14.49
CA SER A 257 -8.92 6.62 14.64
C SER A 257 -7.40 6.45 14.64
N ASN A 258 -6.69 7.49 14.23
CA ASN A 258 -5.25 7.54 14.39
C ASN A 258 -4.78 8.94 14.80
N HIS A 259 -3.63 8.99 15.47
CA HIS A 259 -2.86 10.18 15.75
C HIS A 259 -1.45 9.96 15.23
N VAL A 260 -1.08 10.74 14.22
CA VAL A 260 0.18 10.62 13.51
C VAL A 260 1.01 11.87 13.76
N THR A 261 2.26 11.70 14.17
CA THR A 261 3.24 12.78 14.21
C THR A 261 4.46 12.44 13.38
N ALA A 262 5.10 13.43 12.78
CA ALA A 262 6.29 13.25 11.98
C ALA A 262 7.21 14.48 12.04
N THR A 263 8.51 14.27 11.81
CA THR A 263 9.51 15.34 11.64
C THR A 263 10.35 15.06 10.40
N ASP A 264 10.49 16.04 9.51
CA ASP A 264 11.31 15.93 8.30
C ASP A 264 12.77 16.39 8.52
N VAL A 265 13.64 16.18 7.52
CA VAL A 265 15.06 16.60 7.52
C VAL A 265 15.27 18.11 7.75
N ARG A 266 14.25 18.95 7.55
CA ARG A 266 14.30 20.39 7.80
C ARG A 266 13.97 20.74 9.25
N GLY A 267 13.61 19.75 10.06
CA GLY A 267 13.14 19.92 11.44
C GLY A 267 11.68 20.39 11.53
N LYS A 268 10.92 20.39 10.42
CA LYS A 268 9.50 20.76 10.41
C LYS A 268 8.69 19.60 10.98
N LYS A 269 7.77 19.93 11.90
CA LYS A 269 6.92 18.96 12.59
C LYS A 269 5.52 18.96 12.02
N TYR A 270 4.94 17.78 11.95
CA TYR A 270 3.58 17.55 11.48
C TYR A 270 2.80 16.74 12.52
N GLU A 271 1.51 17.02 12.62
CA GLU A 271 0.58 16.33 13.51
C GLU A 271 -0.77 16.21 12.81
N PHE A 272 -1.33 14.99 12.80
CA PHE A 272 -2.59 14.67 12.16
C PHE A 272 -3.45 13.81 13.06
N PHE A 273 -4.74 14.08 13.05
CA PHE A 273 -5.77 13.27 13.71
C PHE A 273 -6.71 12.73 12.62
N GLY A 274 -6.72 11.42 12.44
CA GLY A 274 -7.54 10.75 11.45
C GLY A 274 -8.79 10.15 12.07
N SER A 275 -9.90 10.23 11.34
CA SER A 275 -11.10 9.42 11.58
C SER A 275 -11.36 8.56 10.35
N ALA A 276 -11.46 7.24 10.52
CA ALA A 276 -11.76 6.34 9.42
C ALA A 276 -13.16 6.62 8.87
N ILE A 277 -13.33 6.52 7.56
CA ILE A 277 -14.62 6.67 6.86
C ILE A 277 -15.02 5.41 6.08
N ALA A 278 -14.05 4.54 5.82
CA ALA A 278 -14.24 3.22 5.24
C ALA A 278 -13.10 2.31 5.71
N GLY A 279 -13.30 0.99 5.71
CA GLY A 279 -12.25 0.04 6.06
C GLY A 279 -12.70 -1.40 5.96
N HIS A 280 -11.77 -2.27 5.58
CA HIS A 280 -12.03 -3.70 5.40
C HIS A 280 -10.74 -4.51 5.49
N PRO A 281 -10.84 -5.81 5.81
CA PRO A 281 -9.68 -6.70 5.75
C PRO A 281 -9.46 -7.20 4.31
N TRP A 282 -8.20 -7.21 3.88
CA TRP A 282 -7.78 -7.69 2.57
C TRP A 282 -6.86 -8.90 2.73
N TYR A 283 -7.47 -10.07 2.54
CA TYR A 283 -6.81 -11.37 2.67
C TYR A 283 -6.22 -11.88 1.36
N THR A 284 -6.32 -11.10 0.28
CA THR A 284 -6.22 -11.65 -1.07
C THR A 284 -5.12 -11.04 -1.93
N PHE A 285 -4.32 -10.11 -1.42
CA PHE A 285 -3.15 -9.59 -2.14
C PHE A 285 -1.93 -10.51 -2.03
N ASN A 286 -1.86 -11.32 -0.96
CA ASN A 286 -0.82 -12.31 -0.76
C ASN A 286 -1.35 -13.43 0.17
N PRO A 287 -1.25 -14.73 -0.21
CA PRO A 287 -1.78 -15.83 0.61
C PRO A 287 -1.19 -15.97 2.01
N SER A 288 0.03 -15.47 2.27
CA SER A 288 0.67 -15.55 3.58
C SER A 288 0.49 -14.29 4.45
N HIS A 289 -0.29 -13.31 3.96
CA HIS A 289 -0.49 -12.02 4.62
C HIS A 289 -1.96 -11.58 4.64
N VAL A 290 -2.27 -10.63 5.51
CA VAL A 290 -3.53 -9.88 5.54
C VAL A 290 -3.22 -8.41 5.79
N CYS A 291 -3.94 -7.53 5.12
CA CYS A 291 -3.92 -6.09 5.36
C CYS A 291 -5.25 -5.69 6.00
N TYR A 292 -5.21 -5.14 7.21
CA TYR A 292 -6.37 -4.49 7.82
C TYR A 292 -6.27 -3.01 7.47
N GLN A 293 -7.05 -2.60 6.48
CA GLN A 293 -6.90 -1.30 5.82
C GLN A 293 -8.09 -0.41 6.11
N SER A 294 -7.84 0.88 6.25
CA SER A 294 -8.87 1.89 6.45
C SER A 294 -8.51 3.18 5.74
N LEU A 295 -9.53 3.81 5.15
CA LEU A 295 -9.43 5.15 4.58
C LEU A 295 -9.73 6.16 5.67
N PHE A 296 -8.75 7.00 5.99
CA PHE A 296 -8.87 8.05 7.00
C PHE A 296 -9.18 9.39 6.36
N ARG A 297 -10.04 10.16 7.03
CA ARG A 297 -10.23 11.59 6.79
C ARG A 297 -9.43 12.38 7.83
N TYR A 298 -8.71 13.39 7.38
CA TYR A 298 -7.90 14.30 8.18
C TYR A 298 -8.33 15.75 7.97
N GLU A 299 -8.07 16.60 8.96
CA GLU A 299 -8.29 18.04 8.87
C GLU A 299 -7.00 18.80 9.18
N ARG A 300 -6.70 19.84 8.39
CA ARG A 300 -5.57 20.75 8.62
C ARG A 300 -6.02 22.18 8.31
N GLY A 301 -6.38 22.92 9.35
CA GLY A 301 -7.00 24.24 9.17
C GLY A 301 -8.34 24.09 8.46
N SER A 302 -8.50 24.74 7.31
CA SER A 302 -9.68 24.60 6.44
C SER A 302 -9.56 23.48 5.40
N ALA A 303 -8.40 22.84 5.27
CA ALA A 303 -8.18 21.77 4.31
C ALA A 303 -8.66 20.42 4.87
N VAL A 304 -9.25 19.61 4.00
CA VAL A 304 -9.62 18.22 4.28
C VAL A 304 -8.73 17.33 3.45
N GLY A 305 -8.15 16.32 4.09
CA GLY A 305 -7.28 15.35 3.47
C GLY A 305 -7.77 13.93 3.68
N TYR A 306 -7.25 13.01 2.89
CA TYR A 306 -7.57 11.58 2.96
C TYR A 306 -6.32 10.74 2.74
N GLY A 307 -6.34 9.49 3.22
CA GLY A 307 -5.30 8.52 2.90
C GLY A 307 -5.54 7.18 3.56
N GLU A 308 -4.99 6.14 2.93
CA GLU A 308 -5.01 4.79 3.47
C GLU A 308 -4.04 4.66 4.65
N MET A 309 -4.47 3.87 5.62
CA MET A 309 -3.58 3.20 6.55
C MET A 309 -3.85 1.71 6.47
N GLY A 310 -2.86 0.97 5.97
CA GLY A 310 -2.90 -0.47 5.76
C GLY A 310 -1.99 -1.17 6.76
N ASP A 311 -2.58 -1.85 7.74
CA ASP A 311 -1.84 -2.64 8.71
C ASP A 311 -1.63 -4.06 8.19
N ILE A 312 -0.43 -4.32 7.69
CA ILE A 312 -0.07 -5.59 7.07
C ILE A 312 0.54 -6.52 8.11
N PHE A 313 -0.05 -7.69 8.25
CA PHE A 313 0.46 -8.76 9.08
C PHE A 313 0.63 -10.04 8.27
N GLY A 314 1.73 -10.72 8.49
CA GLY A 314 1.90 -12.09 8.09
C GLY A 314 1.06 -13.03 8.98
N LEU A 315 0.55 -14.10 8.38
CA LEU A 315 -0.36 -15.01 9.07
C LEU A 315 0.33 -15.82 10.17
N ASP A 316 1.62 -16.14 10.03
CA ASP A 316 2.40 -16.81 11.08
C ASP A 316 2.62 -15.87 12.28
N TYR A 317 2.93 -14.61 12.01
CA TYR A 317 3.06 -13.56 13.03
C TYR A 317 1.78 -13.43 13.86
N LEU A 318 0.62 -13.40 13.19
CA LEU A 318 -0.69 -13.39 13.84
C LEU A 318 -0.97 -14.69 14.58
N ALA A 319 -0.69 -15.85 14.00
CA ALA A 319 -0.96 -17.14 14.63
C ALA A 319 -0.20 -17.28 15.96
N GLU A 320 1.05 -16.83 16.01
CA GLU A 320 1.87 -16.84 17.22
C GLU A 320 1.32 -15.94 18.35
N ARG A 321 0.67 -14.81 18.01
CA ARG A 321 0.28 -13.78 19.00
C ARG A 321 -1.22 -13.68 19.28
N MET A 322 -2.05 -14.09 18.33
CA MET A 322 -3.49 -13.92 18.37
C MET A 322 -4.27 -15.23 18.51
N SER A 323 -3.69 -16.36 18.09
CA SER A 323 -4.38 -17.65 18.20
C SER A 323 -4.44 -18.15 19.65
N ARG A 324 -5.38 -19.06 19.92
CA ARG A 324 -5.50 -19.73 21.23
C ARG A 324 -4.21 -20.45 21.64
N HIS A 325 -3.50 -21.07 20.70
CA HIS A 325 -2.27 -21.78 20.97
C HIS A 325 -1.05 -20.85 21.11
N GLY A 326 -1.02 -19.79 20.30
CA GLY A 326 0.03 -18.78 20.35
C GLY A 326 0.08 -18.05 21.70
N ARG A 327 -1.08 -17.65 22.23
CA ARG A 327 -1.20 -16.95 23.51
C ARG A 327 -0.89 -17.79 24.76
N LEU A 328 -0.63 -19.09 24.63
CA LEU A 328 -0.24 -19.96 25.75
C LEU A 328 1.27 -19.98 25.99
N LYS A 329 2.07 -19.43 25.07
CA LYS A 329 3.51 -19.26 25.21
C LYS A 329 3.83 -17.98 25.95
#